data_AF-A0A0C9TMN9-F1
#
_entry.id   AF-A0A0C9TMN9-F1
#
_cell.length_a   1.000
_cell.length_b   1.000
_cell.length_c   1.000
_cell.angle_alpha   90.00
_cell.angle_beta   90.00
_cell.angle_gamma   90.00
#
_symmetry.space_group_name_H-M   'P 1'
#
loop_
_entity.id
_entity.type
_entity.pdbx_description
1 polymer ?
#
loop_
_entity_poly.entity_id
_entity_poly.type
_entity_poly.pdbx_seq_one_letter_code
_entity_poly.pdbx_strand_id
1 'polypeptide(L)'
;VRVKSEHAVGYIKGRFASLKGLRQQIDDELDHRRALEWVRACLVLHILISRLEAADSTLEPDKDFVEELVSEGLDGSDSEDSDV
;
A
#
# COMPACT_ATOMS: atom_id res chain seq x y z
N VAL A 1 13.79 1.90 -5.85
CA VAL A 1 12.97 1.09 -4.91
C VAL A 1 12.89 1.72 -3.52
N ARG A 2 13.98 1.79 -2.72
CA ARG A 2 13.93 2.27 -1.32
C ARG A 2 13.38 3.69 -1.12
N VAL A 3 13.78 4.65 -1.95
CA VAL A 3 13.33 6.05 -1.82
C VAL A 3 11.83 6.19 -2.07
N LYS A 4 11.31 5.49 -3.08
CA LYS A 4 9.88 5.50 -3.42
C LYS A 4 9.05 4.79 -2.35
N SER A 5 9.52 3.65 -1.83
CA SER A 5 8.82 2.92 -0.78
C SER A 5 8.79 3.69 0.54
N GLU A 6 9.89 4.37 0.92
CA GLU A 6 9.92 5.25 2.09
C GLU A 6 8.98 6.45 1.92
N HIS A 7 8.92 7.04 0.72
CA HIS A 7 8.00 8.15 0.42
C HIS A 7 6.53 7.71 0.50
N ALA A 8 6.18 6.58 -0.11
CA ALA A 8 4.83 6.03 -0.06
C ALA A 8 4.39 5.71 1.38
N VAL A 9 5.26 5.04 2.16
CA VAL A 9 5.01 4.75 3.57
C VAL A 9 4.86 6.03 4.39
N GLY A 10 5.70 7.05 4.14
CA GLY A 10 5.61 8.36 4.78
C GLY A 10 4.29 9.06 4.48
N TYR A 11 3.86 9.06 3.22
CA TYR A 11 2.59 9.62 2.78
C TYR A 11 1.39 8.92 3.45
N ILE A 12 1.36 7.58 3.42
CA ILE A 12 0.29 6.79 4.01
C ILE A 12 0.22 6.99 5.54
N LYS A 13 1.37 7.00 6.24
CA LYS A 13 1.43 7.35 7.67
C LYS A 13 0.99 8.79 7.94
N GLY A 14 1.19 9.70 6.98
CA GLY A 14 0.68 11.07 7.01
C GLY A 14 -0.84 11.13 7.05
N ARG A 15 -1.51 10.29 6.25
CA ARG A 15 -2.98 10.22 6.11
C ARG A 15 -3.66 9.42 7.23
N PHE A 16 -3.05 8.32 7.68
CA PHE A 16 -3.63 7.45 8.70
C PHE A 16 -2.83 7.54 10.00
N ALA A 17 -3.34 8.32 10.96
CA ALA A 17 -2.75 8.44 12.29
C ALA A 17 -2.65 7.09 13.02
N SER A 18 -3.50 6.11 12.67
CA SER A 18 -3.43 4.74 13.19
C SER A 18 -2.13 4.00 12.85
N LEU A 19 -1.40 4.44 11.82
CA LEU A 19 -0.07 3.90 11.46
C LEU A 19 1.07 4.67 12.12
N LYS A 20 0.82 5.90 12.61
CA LYS A 20 1.78 6.68 13.40
C LYS A 20 1.78 6.16 14.83
N GLY A 21 2.67 5.20 15.09
CA GLY A 21 2.75 4.53 16.37
C GLY A 21 1.81 3.33 16.46
N LEU A 22 1.74 2.53 15.39
CA LEU A 22 1.12 1.20 15.42
C LEU A 22 1.71 0.43 16.62
N ARG A 23 0.92 0.26 17.68
CA ARG A 23 1.36 -0.35 18.95
C ARG A 23 1.24 -1.87 18.95
N GLN A 24 1.04 -2.47 17.77
CA GLN A 24 1.02 -3.92 17.65
C GLN A 24 2.43 -4.44 17.92
N GLN A 25 2.58 -5.12 19.06
CA GLN A 25 3.78 -5.88 19.35
C GLN A 25 3.82 -7.08 18.39
N ILE A 26 5.00 -7.37 17.83
CA ILE A 26 5.20 -8.46 16.86
C ILE A 26 6.07 -9.50 17.54
N ASP A 27 5.44 -10.41 18.26
CA ASP A 27 6.14 -11.50 18.97
C ASP A 27 6.08 -12.81 18.18
N ASP A 28 5.05 -12.98 17.34
CA ASP A 28 4.82 -14.17 16.55
C ASP A 28 4.35 -13.86 15.11
N GLU A 29 4.21 -14.91 14.30
CA GLU A 29 3.78 -14.79 12.91
C GLU A 29 2.34 -14.24 12.79
N LEU A 30 1.48 -14.52 13.78
CA LEU A 30 0.10 -14.08 13.77
C LEU A 30 0.00 -12.57 13.98
N ASP A 31 0.79 -12.04 14.92
CA ASP A 31 0.88 -10.61 15.17
C ASP A 31 1.50 -9.86 14.00
N HIS A 32 2.49 -10.46 13.34
CA HIS A 32 3.03 -9.93 12.09
C HIS A 32 1.94 -9.85 11.01
N ARG A 33 1.14 -10.91 10.85
CA ARG A 33 0.05 -10.95 9.88
C ARG A 33 -1.02 -9.92 10.19
N ARG A 34 -1.39 -9.73 11.45
CA ARG A 34 -2.33 -8.68 11.89
C ARG A 34 -1.82 -7.28 11.57
N ALA A 35 -0.53 -7.01 11.80
CA ALA A 35 0.07 -5.73 11.44
C ALA A 35 0.01 -5.50 9.92
N LEU A 36 0.28 -6.53 9.11
CA LEU A 36 0.16 -6.46 7.65
C LEU A 36 -1.28 -6.24 7.19
N GLU A 37 -2.25 -6.96 7.76
CA GLU A 37 -3.68 -6.79 7.47
C GLU A 37 -4.14 -5.37 7.80
N TRP A 38 -3.65 -4.78 8.89
CA TRP A 38 -3.95 -3.40 9.25
C TRP A 38 -3.39 -2.39 8.24
N VAL A 39 -2.14 -2.58 7.81
CA VAL A 39 -1.53 -1.75 6.75
C VAL A 39 -2.32 -1.91 5.44
N ARG A 40 -2.70 -3.13 5.08
CA ARG A 40 -3.51 -3.43 3.89
C ARG A 40 -4.88 -2.76 3.96
N ALA A 41 -5.54 -2.79 5.12
CA ALA A 41 -6.81 -2.10 5.34
C ALA A 41 -6.67 -0.59 5.12
N CYS A 42 -5.59 0.02 5.63
CA CYS A 42 -5.32 1.44 5.41
C CYS A 42 -5.09 1.78 3.93
N LEU A 43 -4.41 0.91 3.17
CA LEU A 43 -4.25 1.06 1.72
C LEU A 43 -5.59 0.98 0.97
N VAL A 44 -6.42 -0.01 1.29
CA VAL A 44 -7.74 -0.16 0.67
C VAL A 44 -8.62 1.05 0.99
N LEU A 45 -8.64 1.49 2.24
CA LEU A 45 -9.37 2.69 2.66
C LEU A 45 -8.86 3.95 1.95
N HIS A 46 -7.54 4.09 1.79
CA HIS A 46 -6.95 5.20 1.05
C HIS A 46 -7.49 5.24 -0.38
N ILE A 47 -7.45 4.11 -1.08
CA ILE A 47 -7.91 3.99 -2.47
C ILE A 47 -9.41 4.29 -2.56
N LEU A 48 -10.21 3.77 -1.63
CA LEU A 48 -11.66 4.01 -1.61
C LEU A 48 -11.98 5.48 -1.37
N ILE A 49 -11.33 6.12 -0.39
CA ILE A 49 -11.51 7.55 -0.11
C ILE A 49 -11.06 8.38 -1.32
N SER A 50 -9.90 8.07 -1.91
CA SER A 50 -9.42 8.78 -3.10
C SER A 50 -10.35 8.62 -4.29
N ARG A 51 -10.96 7.44 -4.48
CA ARG A 51 -11.98 7.24 -5.52
C ARG A 51 -13.28 7.94 -5.23
N LEU A 52 -13.68 8.03 -3.96
CA LEU A 52 -14.86 8.80 -3.57
C LEU A 52 -14.63 10.29 -3.78
N GLU A 53 -13.49 10.82 -3.33
CA GLU A 53 -13.06 12.20 -3.57
C GLU A 53 -13.00 12.49 -5.08
N ALA A 54 -12.47 11.58 -5.90
CA ALA A 54 -12.39 11.70 -7.36
C ALA A 54 -13.70 11.34 -8.11
N ALA A 55 -14.71 10.79 -7.44
CA ALA A 55 -16.04 10.62 -8.00
C ALA A 55 -16.91 11.85 -7.70
N ASP A 56 -16.67 12.47 -6.55
CA ASP A 56 -17.32 13.72 -6.12
C ASP A 56 -16.71 14.95 -6.85
N SER A 57 -15.43 14.86 -7.22
CA SER A 57 -14.74 15.79 -8.12
C SER A 57 -14.45 15.09 -9.43
N THR A 58 -15.07 15.48 -10.54
CA THR A 58 -14.89 14.88 -11.90
C THR A 58 -13.47 15.05 -12.47
N LEU A 59 -12.42 14.65 -11.75
CA LEU A 59 -11.02 14.77 -12.13
C LEU A 59 -10.41 13.37 -12.10
N GLU A 60 -9.93 12.95 -13.27
CA GLU A 60 -9.31 11.65 -13.49
C GLU A 60 -8.20 11.40 -12.45
N PRO A 61 -8.09 10.16 -11.93
CA PRO A 61 -6.95 9.81 -11.09
C PRO A 61 -5.66 10.17 -11.82
N ASP A 62 -4.67 10.68 -11.08
CA ASP A 62 -3.37 11.02 -11.63
C ASP A 62 -2.80 9.79 -12.36
N LYS A 63 -2.81 9.84 -13.69
CA LYS A 63 -2.52 8.70 -14.55
C LYS A 63 -1.07 8.26 -14.38
N ASP A 64 -0.19 9.23 -14.14
CA ASP A 64 1.23 8.98 -13.92
C ASP A 64 1.42 8.17 -12.63
N PHE A 65 0.64 8.48 -11.58
CA PHE A 65 0.67 7.75 -10.32
C PHE A 65 0.11 6.32 -10.43
N VAL A 66 -0.99 6.13 -11.17
CA VAL A 66 -1.62 4.81 -11.36
C VAL A 66 -0.75 3.92 -12.26
N GLU A 67 -0.17 4.49 -13.31
CA GLU A 67 0.70 3.77 -14.25
C GLU A 67 2.02 3.37 -13.58
N GLU A 68 2.58 4.23 -12.71
CA GLU A 68 3.72 3.89 -11.87
C GLU A 68 3.41 2.71 -10.94
N LEU A 69 2.27 2.74 -10.24
CA LEU A 69 1.80 1.65 -9.37
C LEU A 69 1.58 0.31 -10.09
N VAL A 70 1.02 0.36 -11.30
CA VAL A 70 0.76 -0.85 -12.12
C VAL A 70 2.07 -1.41 -12.67
N SER A 71 2.98 -0.55 -13.12
CA SER A 71 4.30 -0.97 -13.61
C SER A 71 5.17 -1.60 -12.51
N GLU A 72 5.14 -1.02 -11.30
CA GLU A 72 5.88 -1.54 -10.14
C GLU A 72 5.25 -2.81 -9.54
N GLY A 73 3.97 -3.10 -9.80
CA GLY A 73 3.31 -4.33 -9.36
C GLY A 73 3.50 -5.54 -10.28
N LEU A 74 3.93 -5.32 -11.52
CA LEU A 74 4.09 -6.35 -12.56
C LEU A 74 5.52 -6.90 -12.67
N ASP A 75 6.49 -6.38 -11.92
CA ASP A 75 7.89 -6.86 -11.95
C ASP A 75 8.17 -8.07 -11.02
N GLY A 76 7.16 -8.56 -10.31
CA GLY A 76 7.28 -9.56 -9.25
C GLY A 76 6.85 -11.00 -9.57
N SER A 77 6.62 -11.39 -10.83
CA SER A 77 6.36 -12.78 -11.24
C SER A 77 6.85 -12.92 -12.70
N ASP A 78 7.73 -13.83 -13.10
CA ASP A 78 7.94 -15.20 -12.67
C ASP A 78 9.44 -15.55 -12.60
N SER A 79 9.90 -16.10 -11.47
CA SER A 79 10.97 -17.10 -11.50
C SER A 79 10.29 -18.46 -11.38
N GLU A 80 10.14 -19.14 -12.50
CA GLU A 80 9.74 -20.55 -12.56
C GLU A 80 10.74 -21.37 -11.73
N ASP A 81 10.29 -21.86 -10.59
CA ASP A 81 11.03 -22.83 -9.79
C ASP A 81 10.81 -24.22 -10.42
N SER A 82 11.73 -24.64 -11.28
CA SER A 82 11.75 -25.98 -11.85
C SER A 82 12.69 -26.88 -11.05
N ASP A 83 12.16 -27.56 -10.03
CA ASP A 83 12.82 -28.68 -9.38
C ASP A 83 12.30 -30.01 -9.95
N VAL A 84 13.10 -30.66 -10.82
CA VAL A 84 13.28 -32.14 -10.90
C VAL A 84 14.70 -32.45 -11.37
#